data_AF-A0A6A5G5K6-F1
#
_entry.id   AF-A0A6A5G5K6-F1
#
_cell.length_a   1.000
_cell.length_b   1.000
_cell.length_c   1.000
_cell.angle_alpha   90.00
_cell.angle_beta   90.00
_cell.angle_gamma   90.00
#
_symmetry.space_group_name_H-M   'P 1'
#
loop_
_entity.id
_entity.type
_entity.pdbx_description
1 polymer ?
#
loop_
_entity_poly.entity_id
_entity_poly.type
_entity_poly.pdbx_seq_one_letter_code
_entity_poly.pdbx_strand_id
1 'polypeptide(L)'
;MIEFSINGCIVGFHNMHDVKNLLLRNRDIANRQLQDVISKLLGVCDVINKSIKEKKIPDREMVQVYNQSSFEIEDICGEIAKLEEHLLNVAKLETNFRTILDVVHEVEVDLGRLMIAAEGDLI
;
A
#
# COMPACT_ATOMS: atom_id res chain seq x y z
N MET A 1 -29.73 14.98 12.83
CA MET A 1 -29.46 15.69 11.57
C MET A 1 -29.16 17.12 11.97
N ILE A 2 -27.89 17.51 11.99
CA ILE A 2 -27.49 18.88 12.28
C ILE A 2 -26.50 19.26 11.18
N GLU A 3 -26.99 20.04 10.22
CA GLU A 3 -26.17 20.82 9.29
C GLU A 3 -26.00 22.21 9.90
N PHE A 4 -24.76 22.65 10.06
CA PHE A 4 -24.45 24.07 10.18
C PHE A 4 -23.55 24.45 9.01
N SER A 5 -24.06 25.35 8.17
CA SER A 5 -23.34 25.99 7.08
C SER A 5 -23.00 27.40 7.52
N ILE A 6 -21.70 27.69 7.65
CA ILE A 6 -21.19 29.04 7.77
C ILE A 6 -20.15 29.21 6.66
N ASN A 7 -20.52 29.96 5.63
CA ASN A 7 -19.62 30.62 4.67
C ASN A 7 -18.50 29.77 4.04
N GLY A 8 -18.88 28.78 3.23
CA GLY A 8 -18.06 28.35 2.08
C GLY A 8 -17.01 27.26 2.30
N CYS A 9 -16.78 26.78 3.53
CA CYS A 9 -15.94 25.61 3.78
C CYS A 9 -16.78 24.33 4.00
N ILE A 10 -17.33 23.78 2.92
CA ILE A 10 -17.67 22.33 2.89
C ILE A 10 -16.51 21.60 2.23
N VAL A 11 -15.38 21.50 2.92
CA VAL A 11 -14.27 20.63 2.51
C VAL A 11 -13.71 19.99 3.78
N GLY A 12 -14.23 18.82 4.17
CA GLY A 12 -13.73 18.17 5.40
C GLY A 12 -13.99 16.68 5.51
N PHE A 13 -15.22 16.21 5.26
CA PHE A 13 -15.57 14.82 5.55
C PHE A 13 -15.63 13.88 4.34
N HIS A 14 -15.96 14.38 3.14
CA HIS A 14 -15.97 13.54 1.94
C HIS A 14 -14.56 13.14 1.51
N ASN A 15 -13.60 14.06 1.60
CA ASN A 15 -12.22 13.84 1.13
C ASN A 15 -11.49 12.79 1.99
N MET A 16 -11.70 12.76 3.31
CA MET A 16 -11.01 11.83 4.21
C MET A 16 -11.53 10.39 4.09
N HIS A 17 -12.82 10.23 3.80
CA HIS A 17 -13.42 8.94 3.48
C HIS A 17 -12.86 8.38 2.16
N ASP A 18 -12.70 9.22 1.14
CA ASP A 18 -12.12 8.83 -0.15
C ASP A 18 -10.63 8.46 -0.03
N VAL A 19 -9.87 9.20 0.77
CA VAL A 19 -8.47 8.88 1.10
C VAL A 19 -8.36 7.53 1.81
N LYS A 20 -9.20 7.27 2.81
CA LYS A 20 -9.25 5.98 3.50
C LYS A 20 -9.54 4.84 2.52
N ASN A 21 -10.49 5.03 1.62
CA ASN A 21 -10.84 4.02 0.60
C ASN A 21 -9.70 3.79 -0.38
N LEU A 22 -8.98 4.84 -0.77
CA LEU A 22 -7.81 4.74 -1.64
C LEU A 22 -6.69 3.94 -0.97
N LEU A 23 -6.39 4.21 0.30
CA LEU A 23 -5.38 3.46 1.06
C LEU A 23 -5.76 1.99 1.22
N LEU A 24 -7.02 1.69 1.55
CA LEU A 24 -7.53 0.31 1.65
C LEU A 24 -7.40 -0.42 0.31
N ARG A 25 -7.75 0.24 -0.81
CA ARG A 25 -7.64 -0.35 -2.14
C ARG A 25 -6.19 -0.65 -2.53
N ASN A 26 -5.25 0.25 -2.22
CA ASN A 26 -3.82 0.01 -2.48
C ASN A 26 -3.28 -1.15 -1.63
N ARG A 27 -3.67 -1.23 -0.35
CA ARG A 27 -3.34 -2.37 0.50
C ARG A 27 -3.83 -3.70 -0.08
N ASP A 28 -5.07 -3.73 -0.59
CA ASP A 28 -5.63 -4.94 -1.19
C ASP A 28 -4.97 -5.31 -2.53
N ILE A 29 -4.45 -4.34 -3.28
CA ILE A 29 -3.64 -4.60 -4.48
C ILE A 29 -2.28 -5.20 -4.09
N ALA A 30 -1.58 -4.58 -3.14
CA ALA A 30 -0.28 -5.08 -2.66
C ALA A 30 -0.40 -6.49 -2.07
N ASN A 31 -1.45 -6.76 -1.29
CA ASN A 31 -1.72 -8.10 -0.75
C ASN A 31 -1.93 -9.14 -1.86
N ARG A 32 -2.66 -8.79 -2.93
CA ARG A 32 -2.85 -9.71 -4.07
C ARG A 32 -1.55 -9.98 -4.81
N GLN A 33 -0.73 -8.96 -5.05
CA GLN A 33 0.59 -9.12 -5.66
C GLN A 33 1.50 -10.01 -4.81
N LEU A 34 1.49 -9.83 -3.49
CA LEU A 34 2.25 -10.68 -2.58
C LEU A 34 1.80 -12.15 -2.62
N GLN A 35 0.49 -12.41 -2.66
CA GLN A 35 -0.05 -13.78 -2.76
C GLN A 35 0.33 -14.45 -4.08
N ASP A 36 0.39 -13.70 -5.18
CA ASP A 36 0.84 -14.19 -6.48
C ASP A 36 2.32 -14.59 -6.44
N VAL A 37 3.19 -13.72 -5.90
CA VAL A 37 4.61 -14.01 -5.68
C VAL A 37 4.82 -15.25 -4.81
N ILE A 38 4.10 -15.36 -3.69
CA ILE A 38 4.18 -16.53 -2.80
C ILE A 38 3.77 -17.81 -3.53
N SER A 39 2.69 -17.77 -4.32
CA SER A 39 2.23 -18.93 -5.09
C SER A 39 3.28 -19.40 -6.11
N LYS A 40 3.94 -18.47 -6.81
CA LYS A 40 5.02 -18.80 -7.75
C LYS A 40 6.23 -19.40 -7.06
N LEU A 41 6.66 -18.83 -5.93
CA LEU A 41 7.75 -19.38 -5.12
C LEU A 41 7.46 -20.80 -4.62
N LEU A 42 6.22 -21.07 -4.19
CA LEU A 42 5.80 -22.42 -3.80
C LEU A 42 5.86 -23.39 -4.99
N GLY A 43 5.46 -22.97 -6.19
CA GLY A 43 5.59 -23.76 -7.41
C GLY A 43 7.04 -24.16 -7.72
N VAL A 44 7.97 -23.20 -7.65
CA VAL A 44 9.42 -23.48 -7.81
C VAL A 44 9.90 -24.48 -6.76
N CYS A 45 9.52 -24.28 -5.49
CA CYS A 45 9.86 -25.20 -4.40
C CYS A 45 9.36 -26.62 -4.65
N ASP A 46 8.14 -26.78 -5.18
CA ASP A 46 7.56 -28.09 -5.50
C ASP A 46 8.33 -28.79 -6.63
N VAL A 47 8.72 -28.07 -7.68
CA VAL A 47 9.55 -28.60 -8.78
C VAL A 47 10.89 -29.11 -8.26
N ILE A 48 11.56 -28.32 -7.43
CA ILE A 48 12.85 -28.70 -6.82
C ILE A 48 12.66 -29.89 -5.87
N ASN A 49 11.65 -29.86 -5.00
CA ASN A 49 11.38 -30.93 -4.04
C ASN A 49 11.06 -32.26 -4.72
N LYS A 50 10.26 -32.23 -5.79
CA LYS A 50 9.98 -33.43 -6.61
C LYS A 50 11.27 -33.98 -7.19
N SER A 51 12.10 -33.10 -7.73
CA SER A 51 13.38 -33.46 -8.34
C SER A 51 14.36 -34.11 -7.36
N ILE A 52 14.42 -33.62 -6.12
CA ILE A 52 15.26 -34.18 -5.05
C ILE A 52 14.70 -35.53 -4.55
N LYS A 53 13.38 -35.63 -4.36
CA LYS A 53 12.74 -36.86 -3.85
C LYS A 53 12.85 -38.03 -4.83
N GLU A 54 12.81 -37.78 -6.13
CA GLU A 54 12.78 -38.84 -7.14
C GLU A 54 14.16 -39.50 -7.39
N LYS A 55 15.27 -38.99 -6.82
CA LYS A 55 16.64 -39.60 -6.74
C LYS A 55 17.23 -40.28 -8.01
N LYS A 56 16.61 -40.14 -9.18
CA LYS A 56 17.05 -40.69 -10.48
C LYS A 56 16.72 -39.75 -11.62
N ILE A 57 17.11 -38.49 -11.50
CA ILE A 57 17.13 -37.60 -12.65
C ILE A 57 18.50 -37.75 -13.32
N PRO A 58 18.58 -38.20 -14.58
CA PRO A 58 19.83 -38.20 -15.33
C PRO A 58 20.43 -36.79 -15.33
N ASP A 59 21.76 -36.65 -15.24
CA ASP A 59 22.45 -35.34 -15.12
C ASP A 59 21.95 -34.28 -16.12
N ARG A 60 21.55 -34.70 -17.32
CA ARG A 60 20.98 -33.84 -18.37
C ARG A 60 19.63 -33.22 -18.01
N GLU A 61 18.73 -33.96 -17.37
CA GLU A 61 17.41 -33.45 -16.94
C GLU A 61 17.57 -32.57 -15.68
N MET A 62 18.59 -32.81 -14.86
CA MET A 62 18.86 -32.00 -13.68
C MET A 62 19.30 -30.58 -14.06
N VAL A 63 20.10 -30.45 -15.12
CA VAL A 63 20.46 -29.14 -15.70
C VAL A 63 19.23 -28.40 -16.26
N GLN A 64 18.26 -29.12 -16.85
CA GLN A 64 17.03 -28.50 -17.36
C GLN A 64 16.15 -27.97 -16.21
N VAL A 65 15.98 -28.76 -15.14
CA VAL A 65 15.26 -28.31 -13.93
C VAL A 65 15.93 -27.07 -13.33
N TYR A 66 17.25 -27.09 -13.21
CA TYR A 66 18.00 -25.95 -12.67
C TYR A 66 17.80 -24.68 -13.51
N ASN A 67 17.95 -24.78 -14.83
CA ASN A 67 17.78 -23.64 -15.73
C ASN A 67 16.34 -23.10 -15.70
N GLN A 68 15.34 -23.99 -15.65
CA GLN A 68 13.94 -23.60 -15.56
C GLN A 68 13.64 -22.88 -14.24
N SER A 69 14.07 -23.45 -13.11
CA SER A 69 13.89 -22.81 -11.80
C SER A 69 14.64 -21.48 -11.71
N SER A 70 15.82 -21.37 -12.33
CA SER A 70 16.57 -20.10 -12.36
C SER A 70 15.81 -19.00 -13.11
N PHE A 71 15.19 -19.33 -14.24
CA PHE A 71 14.38 -18.37 -15.00
C PHE A 71 13.13 -17.94 -14.22
N GLU A 72 12.43 -18.89 -13.61
CA GLU A 72 11.25 -18.60 -12.78
C GLU A 72 11.59 -17.74 -11.56
N ILE A 73 12.76 -17.95 -10.94
CA ILE A 73 13.25 -17.12 -9.84
C ILE A 73 13.55 -15.70 -10.31
N GLU A 74 14.15 -15.52 -11.50
CA GLU A 74 14.42 -14.20 -12.06
C GLU A 74 13.13 -13.40 -12.30
N ASP A 75 12.10 -14.06 -12.86
CA ASP A 75 10.77 -13.45 -13.03
C ASP A 75 10.15 -13.05 -11.69
N ILE A 76 10.22 -13.92 -10.68
CA ILE A 76 9.75 -13.63 -9.33
C ILE A 76 10.49 -12.43 -8.72
N CYS A 77 11.81 -12.34 -8.90
CA CYS A 77 12.60 -11.19 -8.45
C CYS A 77 12.13 -9.89 -9.12
N GLY A 78 11.80 -9.93 -10.41
CA GLY A 78 11.22 -8.79 -11.12
C GLY A 78 9.85 -8.35 -10.57
N GLU A 79 9.02 -9.31 -10.13
CA GLU A 79 7.74 -9.00 -9.49
C GLU A 79 7.88 -8.43 -8.07
N ILE A 80 8.84 -8.95 -7.30
CA ILE A 80 9.18 -8.40 -5.97
C ILE A 80 9.61 -6.94 -6.10
N ALA A 81 10.49 -6.62 -7.05
CA ALA A 81 10.94 -5.23 -7.27
C ALA A 81 9.78 -4.27 -7.56
N LYS A 82 8.78 -4.71 -8.36
CA LYS A 82 7.56 -3.91 -8.63
C LYS A 82 6.71 -3.72 -7.38
N LEU A 83 6.62 -4.75 -6.52
CA LEU A 83 5.89 -4.67 -5.26
C LEU A 83 6.59 -3.70 -4.29
N GLU A 84 7.92 -3.73 -4.20
CA GLU A 84 8.71 -2.79 -3.40
C GLU A 84 8.49 -1.34 -3.84
N GLU A 85 8.51 -1.08 -5.15
CA GLU A 85 8.23 0.25 -5.70
C GLU A 85 6.81 0.72 -5.36
N HIS A 86 5.81 -0.17 -5.49
CA HIS A 86 4.43 0.14 -5.14
C HIS A 86 4.29 0.51 -3.65
N LEU A 87 4.90 -0.26 -2.76
CA LEU A 87 4.87 -0.01 -1.31
C LEU A 87 5.56 1.32 -0.94
N LEU A 88 6.66 1.66 -1.60
CA LEU A 88 7.33 2.95 -1.41
C LEU A 88 6.42 4.12 -1.79
N ASN A 89 5.68 4.00 -2.89
CA ASN A 89 4.73 5.03 -3.32
C ASN A 89 3.55 5.17 -2.35
N VAL A 90 3.07 4.06 -1.77
CA VAL A 90 2.04 4.10 -0.70
C VAL A 90 2.56 4.80 0.55
N ALA A 91 3.79 4.52 0.99
CA ALA A 91 4.39 5.17 2.15
C ALA A 91 4.55 6.70 1.98
N LYS A 92 4.95 7.14 0.78
CA LYS A 92 4.97 8.57 0.43
C LYS A 92 3.57 9.20 0.50
N LEU A 93 2.57 8.49 0.00
CA LEU A 93 1.19 8.96 0.02
C LEU A 93 0.65 9.10 1.46
N GLU A 94 0.93 8.13 2.32
CA GLU A 94 0.60 8.18 3.75
C GLU A 94 1.24 9.38 4.44
N THR A 95 2.51 9.65 4.14
CA THR A 95 3.27 10.79 4.68
C THR A 95 2.63 12.12 4.27
N ASN A 96 2.31 12.29 2.99
CA ASN A 96 1.65 13.49 2.48
C ASN A 96 0.30 13.73 3.15
N PHE A 97 -0.49 12.68 3.36
CA PHE A 97 -1.78 12.81 4.05
C PHE A 97 -1.63 13.16 5.52
N ARG A 98 -0.61 12.63 6.21
CA ARG A 98 -0.31 13.06 7.59
C ARG A 98 -0.05 14.56 7.65
N THR A 99 0.82 15.07 6.79
CA THR A 99 1.12 16.51 6.73
C THR A 99 -0.12 17.37 6.46
N ILE A 100 -1.00 16.94 5.55
CA ILE A 100 -2.25 17.67 5.29
C ILE A 100 -3.14 17.70 6.54
N LEU A 101 -3.27 16.58 7.26
CA LEU A 101 -4.07 16.52 8.49
C LEU A 101 -3.52 17.46 9.58
N ASP A 102 -2.19 17.51 9.73
CA ASP A 102 -1.55 18.39 10.71
C ASP A 102 -1.84 19.87 10.39
N VAL A 103 -1.73 20.27 9.12
CA VAL A 103 -2.05 21.64 8.67
C VAL A 103 -3.53 21.97 8.88
N VAL A 104 -4.44 21.05 8.55
CA VAL A 104 -5.88 21.26 8.78
C VAL A 104 -6.16 21.47 10.27
N HIS A 105 -5.54 20.68 11.14
CA HIS A 105 -5.71 20.83 12.57
C HIS A 105 -5.22 22.18 13.10
N GLU A 106 -4.06 22.67 12.61
CA GLU A 106 -3.55 24.00 12.95
C GLU A 106 -4.55 25.10 12.56
N VAL A 107 -5.10 25.04 11.34
CA VAL A 107 -6.10 26.01 10.87
C VAL A 107 -7.37 25.96 11.71
N GLU A 108 -7.85 24.77 12.08
CA GLU A 108 -9.02 24.61 12.96
C GLU A 108 -8.80 25.24 14.34
N VAL A 109 -7.60 25.05 14.92
CA VAL A 109 -7.23 25.65 16.21
C VAL A 109 -7.18 27.18 16.11
N ASP A 110 -6.57 27.71 15.06
CA ASP A 110 -6.46 29.16 14.86
C ASP A 110 -7.82 29.82 14.63
N LEU A 111 -8.71 29.18 13.86
CA LEU A 111 -10.09 29.61 13.69
C LEU A 111 -10.84 29.62 15.02
N GLY A 112 -10.70 28.56 15.83
CA GLY A 112 -11.32 28.49 17.15
C GLY A 112 -10.85 29.62 18.08
N ARG A 113 -9.56 29.96 18.06
CA ARG A 113 -9.00 31.08 18.83
C ARG A 113 -9.56 32.42 18.37
N LEU A 114 -9.66 32.62 17.05
CA LEU A 114 -10.21 33.85 16.47
C LEU A 114 -11.67 34.06 16.85
N MET A 115 -12.47 32.99 16.85
CA MET A 115 -13.88 33.06 17.27
C MET A 115 -14.03 33.47 18.73
N ILE A 116 -13.23 32.90 19.63
CA ILE A 116 -13.24 33.26 21.06
C ILE A 116 -12.86 34.73 21.26
N ALA A 117 -11.83 35.22 20.54
CA ALA A 117 -11.43 36.62 20.62
C ALA A 117 -12.54 37.57 20.13
N ALA A 118 -13.19 37.22 19.02
CA ALA A 118 -14.30 38.01 18.47
C ALA A 118 -15.53 38.06 19.39
N GLU A 119 -15.84 36.97 20.10
CA GLU A 119 -16.91 36.95 21.11
C GLU A 119 -16.54 37.76 22.36
N GLY A 120 -15.27 37.77 22.77
CA GLY A 120 -14.78 38.56 23.90
C GLY A 120 -14.80 40.08 23.65
N ASP A 121 -14.62 40.51 22.41
CA ASP A 121 -14.67 41.94 22.02
C ASP A 121 -16.11 42.49 21.90
N LEU A 122 -17.14 41.63 21.96
CA LEU A 122 -18.56 41.99 21.86
C LEU A 122 -19.27 42.17 23.22
N ILE A 123 -18.57 41.97 24.35
CA ILE A 123 -19.09 42.08 25.74
C ILE A 123 -18.56 43.36 26.40
#